data_AF-A0A330M0G5-F1
#
_entry.id   AF-A0A330M0G5-F1
#
_cell.length_a   1.000
_cell.length_b   1.000
_cell.length_c   1.000
_cell.angle_alpha   90.00
_cell.angle_beta   90.00
_cell.angle_gamma   90.00
#
_symmetry.space_group_name_H-M   'P 1'
#
loop_
_entity.id
_entity.type
_entity.pdbx_description
1 polymer ?
#
loop_
_entity_poly.entity_id
_entity_poly.type
_entity_poly.pdbx_seq_one_letter_code
_entity_poly.pdbx_strand_id
1 'polypeptide(L)'
;MKGINLSNRLNTMAGNKSAKGFTLIELMIVVAIIGILAAIALPAYKDYVTSAQGGAAMKGITAFATKIQTCNQTGIACTGIKDEVAKNKKMTALTVEPAQDKAVDLVWTEAKCVLTGKFDGLGGVTFSMAKGASAIDGDLAICTKGAGLPAA
;
A
#
# COMPACT_ATOMS: atom_id res chain seq x y z
N MET A 1 -21.52 75.25 -29.33
CA MET A 1 -22.17 73.99 -29.75
C MET A 1 -21.13 72.89 -29.66
N LYS A 2 -21.03 72.22 -28.51
CA LYS A 2 -21.67 70.93 -28.16
C LYS A 2 -20.67 69.79 -28.42
N GLY A 3 -20.01 69.36 -27.34
CA GLY A 3 -19.00 68.30 -27.35
C GLY A 3 -19.58 66.96 -27.78
N ILE A 4 -18.84 66.26 -28.65
CA ILE A 4 -19.14 64.89 -29.03
C ILE A 4 -18.40 63.99 -28.04
N ASN A 5 -19.13 63.50 -27.04
CA ASN A 5 -18.67 62.50 -26.09
C ASN A 5 -18.43 61.17 -26.83
N LEU A 6 -17.17 60.77 -26.99
CA LEU A 6 -16.77 59.47 -27.56
C LEU A 6 -16.71 58.37 -26.49
N SER A 7 -17.65 58.38 -25.54
CA SER A 7 -17.60 57.48 -24.37
C SER A 7 -18.41 56.19 -24.54
N ASN A 8 -19.11 56.00 -25.66
CA ASN A 8 -20.02 54.85 -25.86
C ASN A 8 -19.76 54.06 -27.16
N ARG A 9 -18.50 53.67 -27.44
CA ARG A 9 -18.20 52.59 -28.41
C ARG A 9 -17.71 51.29 -27.77
N LEU A 10 -17.88 51.15 -26.46
CA LEU A 10 -17.65 49.90 -25.75
C LEU A 10 -18.99 49.24 -25.40
N ASN A 11 -19.76 48.82 -26.40
CA ASN A 11 -20.69 47.70 -26.21
C ASN A 11 -21.20 47.10 -27.55
N THR A 12 -20.28 46.63 -28.39
CA THR A 12 -20.65 45.68 -29.45
C THR A 12 -20.60 44.28 -28.84
N MET A 13 -21.79 43.79 -28.47
CA MET A 13 -22.04 42.38 -28.16
C MET A 13 -21.67 41.49 -29.36
N ALA A 14 -20.70 40.60 -29.21
CA ALA A 14 -20.59 39.39 -30.04
C ALA A 14 -19.77 38.32 -29.29
N GLY A 15 -20.31 37.91 -28.15
CA GLY A 15 -19.75 36.85 -27.35
C GLY A 15 -20.74 36.31 -26.33
N ASN A 16 -22.05 36.34 -26.61
CA ASN A 16 -23.01 35.66 -25.75
C ASN A 16 -22.97 34.15 -26.08
N LYS A 17 -21.87 33.49 -25.72
CA LYS A 17 -21.93 32.06 -25.44
C LYS A 17 -22.82 31.95 -24.21
N SER A 18 -24.11 31.71 -24.45
CA SER A 18 -25.08 31.36 -23.42
C SER A 18 -24.41 30.35 -22.49
N ALA A 19 -24.06 30.79 -21.28
CA ALA A 19 -23.51 29.93 -20.26
C ALA A 19 -24.65 29.00 -19.85
N LYS A 20 -24.73 27.84 -20.51
CA LYS A 20 -25.59 26.73 -20.06
C LYS A 20 -25.04 26.31 -18.69
N GLY A 21 -25.59 26.89 -17.63
CA GLY A 21 -25.26 26.51 -16.25
C GLY A 21 -25.70 25.08 -15.98
N PHE A 22 -24.93 24.37 -15.16
CA PHE A 22 -25.30 23.06 -14.64
C PHE A 22 -26.52 23.20 -13.73
N THR A 23 -27.55 22.38 -13.95
CA THR A 23 -28.76 22.45 -13.12
C THR A 23 -28.53 21.80 -11.76
N LEU A 24 -29.20 22.31 -10.72
CA LEU A 24 -29.13 21.69 -9.39
C LEU A 24 -29.69 20.25 -9.39
N ILE A 25 -30.64 19.97 -10.28
CA ILE A 25 -31.20 18.62 -10.43
C ILE A 25 -30.19 17.65 -11.05
N GLU A 26 -29.41 18.07 -12.04
CA GLU A 26 -28.31 17.27 -12.59
C GLU A 26 -27.26 16.97 -11.50
N LEU A 27 -26.94 17.97 -10.67
CA LEU A 27 -26.01 17.76 -9.56
C LEU A 27 -26.52 16.73 -8.56
N MET A 28 -27.78 16.83 -8.16
CA MET A 28 -28.40 15.93 -7.19
C MET A 28 -28.41 14.48 -7.69
N ILE A 29 -28.73 14.25 -8.97
CA ILE A 29 -28.73 12.89 -9.54
C ILE A 29 -27.30 12.32 -9.58
N VAL A 30 -26.31 13.13 -9.96
CA VAL A 30 -24.90 12.68 -9.99
C VAL A 30 -24.41 12.26 -8.60
N VAL A 31 -24.71 13.06 -7.58
CA VAL A 31 -24.33 12.73 -6.18
C VAL A 31 -25.03 11.44 -5.72
N ALA A 32 -26.30 11.23 -6.08
CA ALA A 32 -27.02 10.01 -5.74
C ALA A 32 -26.37 8.76 -6.36
N ILE A 33 -25.99 8.82 -7.65
CA ILE A 33 -25.34 7.70 -8.34
C ILE A 33 -23.94 7.43 -7.76
N ILE A 34 -23.14 8.47 -7.53
CA ILE A 34 -21.80 8.32 -6.92
C ILE A 34 -21.91 7.72 -5.52
N GLY A 35 -22.92 8.10 -4.74
CA GLY A 35 -23.16 7.52 -3.41
C GLY A 35 -23.36 6.00 -3.45
N ILE A 36 -24.16 5.50 -4.39
CA ILE A 36 -24.40 4.05 -4.57
C ILE A 36 -23.11 3.34 -4.99
N LEU A 37 -22.39 3.88 -5.97
CA LEU A 37 -21.14 3.27 -6.46
C LEU A 37 -20.07 3.24 -5.36
N ALA A 38 -19.92 4.33 -4.59
CA ALA A 38 -18.92 4.43 -3.53
C ALA A 38 -19.15 3.41 -2.42
N ALA A 39 -20.41 3.09 -2.09
CA ALA A 39 -20.75 2.11 -1.07
C ALA A 39 -20.20 0.70 -1.38
N ILE A 40 -20.14 0.32 -2.65
CA ILE A 40 -19.64 -0.99 -3.10
C ILE A 40 -18.14 -0.92 -3.44
N ALA A 41 -17.70 0.15 -4.10
CA ALA A 41 -16.33 0.27 -4.60
C ALA A 41 -15.31 0.46 -3.48
N LEU A 42 -15.62 1.25 -2.44
CA LEU A 42 -14.69 1.52 -1.34
C LEU A 42 -14.28 0.27 -0.54
N PRO A 43 -15.18 -0.61 -0.07
CA PRO A 43 -14.77 -1.83 0.64
C PRO A 43 -13.97 -2.76 -0.28
N ALA A 44 -14.42 -2.98 -1.52
CA ALA A 44 -13.71 -3.84 -2.46
C ALA A 44 -12.29 -3.34 -2.78
N TYR A 45 -12.12 -2.02 -2.95
CA TYR A 45 -10.80 -1.42 -3.17
C TYR A 45 -9.89 -1.56 -1.94
N LYS A 46 -10.45 -1.36 -0.73
CA LYS A 46 -9.70 -1.56 0.52
C LYS A 46 -9.19 -3.00 0.64
N ASP A 47 -10.01 -3.99 0.32
CA ASP A 47 -9.63 -5.41 0.36
C ASP A 47 -8.54 -5.73 -0.68
N TYR A 48 -8.65 -5.15 -1.89
CA TYR A 48 -7.62 -5.29 -2.92
C TYR A 48 -6.26 -4.73 -2.44
N VAL A 49 -6.26 -3.55 -1.83
CA VAL A 49 -5.04 -2.95 -1.28
C VAL A 49 -4.49 -3.79 -0.13
N THR A 50 -5.33 -4.30 0.78
CA THR A 50 -4.89 -5.21 1.86
C THR A 50 -4.26 -6.49 1.28
N SER A 51 -4.85 -7.07 0.24
CA SER A 51 -4.28 -8.26 -0.43
C SER A 51 -2.92 -7.97 -1.07
N ALA A 52 -2.80 -6.82 -1.76
CA ALA A 52 -1.55 -6.37 -2.34
C ALA A 52 -0.45 -6.13 -1.28
N GLN A 53 -0.82 -5.67 -0.08
CA GLN A 53 0.10 -5.55 1.05
C GLN A 53 0.65 -6.93 1.47
N GLY A 54 -0.19 -7.97 1.52
CA GLY A 54 0.26 -9.35 1.78
C GLY A 54 1.31 -9.83 0.78
N GLY A 55 1.07 -9.60 -0.52
CA GLY A 55 2.02 -9.95 -1.58
C GLY A 55 3.31 -9.13 -1.51
N ALA A 56 3.22 -7.83 -1.20
CA ALA A 56 4.36 -6.97 -1.00
C ALA A 56 5.21 -7.41 0.21
N ALA A 57 4.58 -7.86 1.29
CA ALA A 57 5.25 -8.40 2.46
C ALA A 57 6.08 -9.64 2.10
N MET A 58 5.49 -10.59 1.38
CA MET A 58 6.17 -11.81 0.93
C MET A 58 7.37 -11.47 0.04
N LYS A 59 7.20 -10.56 -0.93
CA LYS A 59 8.29 -10.06 -1.77
C LYS A 59 9.40 -9.38 -0.96
N GLY A 60 9.01 -8.61 0.06
CA GLY A 60 9.95 -7.91 0.95
C GLY A 60 10.85 -8.86 1.72
N ILE A 61 10.29 -9.92 2.30
CA ILE A 61 11.08 -10.91 3.07
C ILE A 61 11.89 -11.82 2.15
N THR A 62 11.30 -12.32 1.06
CA THR A 62 11.98 -13.23 0.13
C THR A 62 13.19 -12.61 -0.56
N ALA A 63 13.23 -11.28 -0.69
CA ALA A 63 14.41 -10.55 -1.18
C ALA A 63 15.68 -10.78 -0.33
N PHE A 64 15.53 -11.13 0.94
CA PHE A 64 16.64 -11.41 1.87
C PHE A 64 16.77 -12.89 2.25
N ALA A 65 15.77 -13.72 1.91
CA ALA A 65 15.68 -15.10 2.36
C ALA A 65 16.93 -15.92 2.00
N THR A 66 17.37 -15.88 0.73
CA THR A 66 18.54 -16.64 0.29
C THR A 66 19.82 -16.20 1.00
N LYS A 67 20.02 -14.89 1.21
CA LYS A 67 21.20 -14.38 1.93
C LYS A 67 21.24 -14.90 3.36
N ILE A 68 20.11 -14.85 4.05
CA ILE A 68 19.99 -15.34 5.43
C ILE A 68 20.16 -16.86 5.48
N GLN A 69 19.54 -17.61 4.58
CA GLN A 69 19.68 -19.08 4.54
C GLN A 69 21.12 -19.51 4.27
N THR A 70 21.80 -18.87 3.31
CA THR A 70 23.21 -19.16 3.02
C THR A 70 24.07 -18.86 4.24
N CYS A 71 23.87 -17.72 4.91
CA CYS A 71 24.59 -17.40 6.13
C CYS A 71 24.32 -18.41 7.25
N ASN A 72 23.06 -18.74 7.53
CA ASN A 72 22.70 -19.67 8.61
C ASN A 72 23.30 -21.07 8.38
N GLN A 73 23.30 -21.57 7.14
CA GLN A 73 23.79 -22.91 6.82
C GLN A 73 25.31 -23.01 6.70
N THR A 74 25.98 -21.97 6.22
CA THR A 74 27.40 -22.04 5.83
C THR A 74 28.33 -21.11 6.61
N GLY A 75 27.78 -20.13 7.32
CA GLY A 75 28.56 -19.06 7.95
C GLY A 75 29.17 -18.05 6.97
N ILE A 76 28.87 -18.15 5.68
CA ILE A 76 29.44 -17.28 4.64
C ILE A 76 28.55 -16.05 4.42
N ALA A 77 29.18 -14.89 4.20
CA ALA A 77 28.52 -13.61 3.87
C ALA A 77 27.47 -13.14 4.90
N CYS A 78 27.67 -13.50 6.17
CA CYS A 78 26.85 -13.15 7.32
C CYS A 78 26.99 -11.70 7.81
N THR A 79 27.50 -10.77 7.02
CA THR A 79 27.81 -9.41 7.49
C THR A 79 27.15 -8.38 6.59
N GLY A 80 26.55 -7.35 7.19
CA GLY A 80 25.87 -6.27 6.47
C GLY A 80 24.44 -6.61 6.03
N ILE A 81 23.95 -7.83 6.30
CA ILE A 81 22.57 -8.22 5.99
C ILE A 81 21.60 -7.38 6.82
N LYS A 82 21.88 -7.15 8.11
CA LYS A 82 21.05 -6.28 8.96
C LYS A 82 20.97 -4.86 8.40
N ASP A 83 22.08 -4.32 7.92
CA ASP A 83 22.12 -2.97 7.35
C ASP A 83 21.36 -2.88 6.02
N GLU A 84 21.46 -3.91 5.18
CA GLU A 84 20.66 -4.00 3.96
C GLU A 84 19.16 -4.11 4.26
N VAL A 85 18.77 -4.93 5.24
CA VAL A 85 17.38 -5.06 5.69
C VAL A 85 16.87 -3.72 6.26
N ALA A 86 17.69 -3.02 7.05
CA ALA A 86 17.33 -1.74 7.65
C ALA A 86 17.08 -0.61 6.62
N LYS A 87 17.62 -0.72 5.40
CA LYS A 87 17.29 0.22 4.31
C LYS A 87 15.84 0.10 3.86
N ASN A 88 15.21 -1.07 4.04
CA ASN A 88 13.79 -1.24 3.77
C ASN A 88 12.98 -0.78 4.98
N LYS A 89 12.35 0.40 4.87
CA LYS A 89 11.56 1.01 5.95
C LYS A 89 10.34 0.19 6.39
N LYS A 90 9.91 -0.79 5.60
CA LYS A 90 8.81 -1.70 5.94
C LYS A 90 9.29 -2.92 6.71
N MET A 91 10.61 -3.17 6.76
CA MET A 91 11.19 -4.18 7.62
C MET A 91 11.41 -3.56 8.99
N THR A 92 10.87 -4.21 10.01
CA THR A 92 11.28 -3.97 11.40
C THR A 92 12.70 -4.50 11.49
N ALA A 93 13.66 -3.60 11.73
CA ALA A 93 15.08 -3.89 11.57
C ALA A 93 15.47 -5.18 12.29
N LEU A 94 16.22 -6.02 11.57
CA LEU A 94 16.73 -7.27 12.10
C LEU A 94 17.56 -6.98 13.36
N THR A 95 17.20 -7.55 14.51
CA THR A 95 17.78 -7.15 15.80
C THR A 95 19.22 -7.62 15.97
N VAL A 96 19.57 -8.75 15.34
CA VAL A 96 20.90 -9.35 15.32
C VAL A 96 21.33 -9.63 13.89
N GLU A 97 22.62 -9.57 13.62
CA GLU A 97 23.14 -10.03 12.33
C GLU A 97 22.91 -11.56 12.23
N PRO A 98 22.51 -12.09 11.06
CA PRO A 98 22.44 -13.52 10.84
C PRO A 98 23.80 -14.17 11.07
N ALA A 99 23.80 -15.39 11.57
CA ALA A 99 25.01 -16.14 11.83
C ALA A 99 24.76 -17.64 11.65
N GLN A 100 25.83 -18.39 11.42
CA GLN A 100 25.75 -19.83 11.29
C GLN A 100 25.05 -20.47 12.49
N ASP A 101 24.15 -21.41 12.21
CA ASP A 101 23.40 -22.17 13.22
C ASP A 101 22.56 -21.31 14.19
N LYS A 102 22.28 -20.04 13.83
CA LYS A 102 21.42 -19.14 14.61
C LYS A 102 20.11 -18.87 13.91
N ALA A 103 19.01 -18.95 14.67
CA ALA A 103 17.70 -18.58 14.18
C ALA A 103 17.56 -17.06 14.10
N VAL A 104 16.85 -16.59 13.07
CA VAL A 104 16.67 -15.17 12.75
C VAL A 104 15.25 -14.96 12.28
N ASP A 105 14.57 -13.95 12.83
CA ASP A 105 13.23 -13.57 12.42
C ASP A 105 13.27 -12.24 11.66
N LEU A 106 12.75 -12.24 10.43
CA LEU A 106 12.48 -11.02 9.66
C LEU A 106 11.01 -10.65 9.79
N VAL A 107 10.73 -9.41 10.15
CA VAL A 107 9.36 -8.92 10.31
C VAL A 107 9.11 -7.76 9.35
N TRP A 108 8.22 -7.95 8.39
CA TRP A 108 7.69 -6.89 7.55
C TRP A 108 6.39 -6.36 8.16
N THR A 109 6.28 -5.04 8.30
CA THR A 109 5.19 -4.38 9.03
C THR A 109 4.53 -3.30 8.18
N GLU A 110 3.22 -3.39 8.07
CA GLU A 110 2.32 -2.38 7.52
C GLU A 110 1.11 -2.21 8.45
N ALA A 111 0.31 -1.18 8.20
CA ALA A 111 -0.85 -0.86 9.04
C ALA A 111 -1.81 -2.05 9.24
N LYS A 112 -2.01 -2.89 8.21
CA LYS A 112 -2.96 -4.02 8.26
C LYS A 112 -2.30 -5.41 8.22
N CYS A 113 -1.17 -5.56 7.55
CA CYS A 113 -0.50 -6.84 7.40
C CYS A 113 0.87 -6.81 8.10
N VAL A 114 1.15 -7.82 8.92
CA VAL A 114 2.48 -8.06 9.49
C VAL A 114 2.91 -9.47 9.10
N LEU A 115 3.96 -9.60 8.29
CA LEU A 115 4.51 -10.89 7.90
C LEU A 115 5.80 -11.15 8.68
N THR A 116 5.89 -12.32 9.31
CA THR A 116 7.11 -12.80 9.96
C THR A 116 7.65 -14.00 9.20
N GLY A 117 8.86 -13.86 8.67
CA GLY A 117 9.65 -14.97 8.13
C GLY A 117 10.67 -15.40 9.17
N LYS A 118 10.54 -16.64 9.66
CA LYS A 118 11.49 -17.25 10.59
C LYS A 118 12.44 -18.13 9.82
N PHE A 119 13.73 -17.87 9.98
CA PHE A 119 14.81 -18.64 9.40
C PHE A 119 15.48 -19.39 10.55
N ASP A 120 15.37 -20.71 10.57
CA ASP A 120 16.09 -21.50 11.57
C ASP A 120 17.59 -21.59 11.25
N GLY A 121 18.38 -22.07 12.21
CA GLY A 121 19.82 -22.23 12.05
C GLY A 121 20.22 -23.35 11.07
N LEU A 122 19.29 -24.24 10.72
CA LEU A 122 19.53 -25.41 9.87
C LEU A 122 19.00 -25.21 8.43
N GLY A 123 18.47 -24.03 8.14
CA GLY A 123 17.98 -23.60 6.83
C GLY A 123 16.48 -23.79 6.56
N GLY A 124 15.71 -24.27 7.53
CA GLY A 124 14.26 -24.25 7.46
C GLY A 124 13.72 -22.82 7.56
N VAL A 125 12.64 -22.57 6.81
CA VAL A 125 12.01 -21.26 6.71
C VAL A 125 10.52 -21.42 6.90
N THR A 126 9.96 -20.62 7.81
CA THR A 126 8.51 -20.58 8.03
C THR A 126 8.02 -19.14 7.89
N PHE A 127 6.86 -18.99 7.26
CA PHE A 127 6.23 -17.69 7.07
C PHE A 127 4.90 -17.69 7.82
N SER A 128 4.65 -16.63 8.58
CA SER A 128 3.41 -16.45 9.33
C SER A 128 2.90 -15.03 9.17
N MET A 129 1.59 -14.88 8.99
CA MET A 129 0.92 -13.59 8.89
C MET A 129 0.21 -13.27 10.21
N ALA A 130 0.28 -12.01 10.62
CA ALA A 130 -0.42 -11.47 11.78
C ALA A 130 -1.14 -10.16 11.42
N LYS A 131 -2.13 -9.81 12.26
CA LYS A 131 -2.86 -8.54 12.16
C LYS A 131 -1.90 -7.37 12.43
N GLY A 132 -1.86 -6.40 11.53
CA GLY A 132 -1.25 -5.09 11.78
C GLY A 132 -2.06 -4.26 12.77
N ALA A 133 -1.47 -3.18 13.28
CA ALA A 133 -2.04 -2.36 14.34
C ALA A 133 -3.40 -1.71 13.99
N SER A 134 -3.71 -1.60 12.69
CA SER A 134 -4.97 -1.04 12.17
C SER A 134 -5.82 -2.08 11.43
N ALA A 135 -5.49 -3.37 11.56
CA ALA A 135 -6.25 -4.44 10.95
C ALA A 135 -7.57 -4.68 11.67
N ILE A 136 -8.63 -4.95 10.90
CA ILE A 136 -9.90 -5.47 11.41
C ILE A 136 -9.99 -7.00 11.21
N ASP A 137 -11.05 -7.63 11.71
CA ASP A 137 -11.13 -9.09 11.81
C ASP A 137 -11.05 -9.86 10.47
N GLY A 138 -11.40 -9.25 9.35
CA GLY A 138 -11.24 -9.83 8.01
C GLY A 138 -9.90 -9.57 7.32
N ASP A 139 -9.15 -8.55 7.74
CA ASP A 139 -7.92 -8.13 7.05
C ASP A 139 -6.85 -9.22 7.09
N LEU A 140 -6.74 -9.97 8.20
CA LEU A 140 -5.75 -11.04 8.33
C LEU A 140 -5.90 -12.10 7.26
N ALA A 141 -7.13 -12.58 7.02
CA ALA A 141 -7.38 -13.59 6.01
C ALA A 141 -7.03 -13.08 4.59
N ILE A 142 -7.33 -11.81 4.32
CA ILE A 142 -6.98 -11.15 3.06
C ILE A 142 -5.46 -11.01 2.91
N CYS A 143 -4.75 -10.58 3.97
CA CYS A 143 -3.29 -10.52 4.00
C CYS A 143 -2.66 -11.90 3.76
N THR A 144 -3.14 -12.93 4.45
CA THR A 144 -2.64 -14.32 4.33
C THR A 144 -2.82 -14.83 2.90
N LYS A 145 -4.00 -14.63 2.31
CA LYS A 145 -4.27 -14.99 0.91
C LYS A 145 -3.40 -14.19 -0.05
N GLY A 146 -3.25 -12.89 0.17
CA GLY A 146 -2.41 -12.01 -0.64
C GLY A 146 -0.93 -12.39 -0.61
N ALA A 147 -0.44 -12.89 0.53
CA ALA A 147 0.91 -13.42 0.68
C ALA A 147 1.10 -14.83 0.10
N GLY A 148 0.03 -15.49 -0.38
CA GLY A 148 0.07 -16.85 -0.91
C GLY A 148 0.31 -17.92 0.15
N LEU A 149 0.05 -17.62 1.43
CA LEU A 149 0.19 -18.59 2.51
C LEU A 149 -1.05 -19.49 2.59
N PRO A 150 -0.89 -20.76 2.98
CA PRO A 150 -2.04 -21.60 3.27
C PRO A 150 -2.90 -20.93 4.36
N ALA A 151 -4.22 -21.07 4.25
CA ALA A 151 -5.11 -20.61 5.30
C ALA A 151 -4.75 -21.36 6.59
N ALA A 152 -4.51 -20.61 7.68
CA ALA A 152 -4.26 -21.15 9.01
C ALA A 152 -5.54 -21.76 9.61
#